data_AF-A0A8T5IZK2-F1
#
_entry.id   AF-A0A8T5IZK2-F1
#
_cell.length_a   1.000
_cell.length_b   1.000
_cell.length_c   1.000
_cell.angle_alpha   90.00
_cell.angle_beta   90.00
_cell.angle_gamma   90.00
#
_symmetry.space_group_name_H-M   'P 1'
#
loop_
_entity.id
_entity.type
_entity.pdbx_description
1 polymer ?
#
loop_
_entity_poly.entity_id
_entity_poly.type
_entity_poly.pdbx_seq_one_letter_code
_entity_poly.pdbx_strand_id
1 'polypeptide(L)'
;MSSIEDIFEGLDLSKLDLPSLGFSDQEPHELIKHRILVETIKETISMQDETIKSVYMDDFDVTSADDEKPYIGTTSLASCAGIAIYDPKNKIGGVAHVFFNDKISMSHYMRDAQGRDIPSSGRSIVVDNPRPFDPFTYLAEALVRKADSIGGEKYQFMAFNVKHGCRTQEQNIQLQSVVERTVQKLTETDKITDFEYRNETQFKLDTRTGLIIPYY
;
A
#
# COMPACT_ATOMS: atom_id res chain seq x y z
N MET A 1 4.57 19.83 -19.20
CA MET A 1 5.25 18.76 -18.45
C MET A 1 5.35 17.58 -19.39
N SER A 2 6.56 17.12 -19.69
CA SER A 2 6.77 15.86 -20.43
C SER A 2 6.36 14.72 -19.50
N SER A 3 5.53 13.82 -20.00
CA SER A 3 5.13 12.61 -19.26
C SER A 3 6.36 11.71 -19.07
N ILE A 4 6.36 10.85 -18.05
CA ILE A 4 7.44 9.86 -17.88
C ILE A 4 7.56 9.01 -19.15
N GLU A 5 6.44 8.72 -19.83
CA GLU A 5 6.40 8.01 -21.11
C GLU A 5 7.20 8.74 -22.21
N ASP A 6 7.14 10.07 -22.28
CA ASP A 6 7.89 10.90 -23.26
C ASP A 6 9.42 10.87 -23.02
N ILE A 7 9.86 10.65 -21.77
CA ILE A 7 11.30 10.52 -21.44
C ILE A 7 11.86 9.21 -22.01
N PHE A 8 11.05 8.14 -22.07
CA PHE A 8 11.49 6.81 -22.49
C PHE A 8 11.44 6.58 -24.00
N GLU A 9 10.52 7.22 -24.73
CA GLU A 9 10.55 7.17 -26.21
C GLU A 9 11.82 7.83 -26.79
N GLY A 10 12.47 8.72 -26.03
CA GLY A 10 13.73 9.36 -26.41
C GLY A 10 15.01 8.70 -25.89
N LEU A 11 14.92 7.63 -25.08
CA LEU A 11 16.06 7.08 -24.35
C LEU A 11 16.84 6.06 -25.20
N ASP A 12 17.88 6.57 -25.86
CA ASP A 12 18.79 5.77 -26.70
C ASP A 12 19.84 5.04 -25.83
N LEU A 13 19.54 3.78 -25.48
CA LEU A 13 20.42 2.92 -24.67
C LEU A 13 21.81 2.72 -25.29
N SER A 14 21.97 2.88 -26.61
CA SER A 14 23.27 2.73 -27.26
C SER A 14 24.29 3.83 -26.89
N LYS A 15 23.80 4.89 -26.25
CA LYS A 15 24.62 6.01 -25.76
C LYS A 15 24.90 5.94 -24.25
N LEU A 16 24.33 4.97 -23.55
CA LEU A 16 24.54 4.79 -22.12
C LEU A 16 25.69 3.82 -21.88
N ASP A 17 26.56 4.16 -20.93
CA ASP A 17 27.64 3.28 -20.48
C ASP A 17 27.08 2.26 -19.48
N LEU A 18 26.43 1.23 -20.00
CA LEU A 18 25.74 0.20 -19.22
C LEU A 18 26.63 -0.51 -18.18
N PRO A 19 27.92 -0.82 -18.45
CA PRO A 19 28.82 -1.42 -17.48
C PRO A 19 29.09 -0.53 -16.25
N SER A 20 29.21 0.79 -16.41
CA SER A 20 29.41 1.70 -15.27
C SER A 20 28.14 1.90 -14.44
N LEU A 21 26.98 1.60 -15.01
CA LEU A 21 25.68 1.54 -14.34
C LEU A 21 25.38 0.15 -13.73
N GLY A 22 26.34 -0.79 -13.79
CA GLY A 22 26.22 -2.11 -13.17
C GLY A 22 25.33 -3.11 -13.93
N PHE A 23 25.01 -2.81 -15.20
CA PHE A 23 24.31 -3.73 -16.10
C PHE A 23 25.32 -4.58 -16.85
N SER A 24 24.98 -5.85 -17.09
CA SER A 24 25.82 -6.72 -17.93
C SER A 24 25.39 -6.62 -19.39
N ASP A 25 26.34 -6.73 -20.33
CA ASP A 25 26.06 -6.72 -21.78
C ASP A 25 25.18 -7.90 -22.25
N GLN A 26 24.90 -8.86 -21.37
CA GLN A 26 24.04 -10.03 -21.63
C GLN A 26 22.61 -9.85 -21.10
N GLU A 27 22.29 -8.76 -20.39
CA GLU A 27 20.93 -8.50 -19.91
C GLU A 27 20.01 -8.04 -21.04
N PRO A 28 18.77 -8.55 -21.12
CA PRO A 28 17.79 -8.08 -22.09
C PRO A 28 17.53 -6.58 -21.94
N HIS A 29 17.54 -5.83 -23.05
CA HIS A 29 17.33 -4.37 -23.04
C HIS A 29 16.06 -3.93 -22.30
N GLU A 30 15.00 -4.73 -22.33
CA GLU A 30 13.73 -4.45 -21.63
C GLU A 30 13.87 -4.54 -20.11
N LEU A 31 14.71 -5.44 -19.59
CA LEU A 31 15.02 -5.53 -18.16
C LEU A 31 15.87 -4.34 -17.69
N ILE A 32 16.82 -3.90 -18.52
CA ILE A 32 17.63 -2.71 -18.26
C ILE A 32 16.75 -1.46 -18.19
N LYS A 33 15.86 -1.26 -19.18
CA LYS A 33 14.88 -0.15 -19.16
C LYS A 33 13.98 -0.20 -17.94
N HIS A 34 13.46 -1.38 -17.58
CA HIS A 34 12.58 -1.53 -16.42
C HIS A 34 13.30 -1.18 -15.12
N ARG A 35 14.58 -1.57 -14.96
CA ARG A 35 15.35 -1.27 -13.77
C ARG A 35 15.75 0.22 -13.69
N ILE A 36 16.14 0.83 -14.81
CA ILE A 36 16.34 2.29 -14.90
C ILE A 36 15.04 3.02 -14.53
N LEU A 37 13.90 2.57 -15.04
CA LEU A 37 12.58 3.14 -14.70
C LEU A 37 12.30 3.06 -13.19
N VAL A 38 12.54 1.90 -12.57
CA VAL A 38 12.33 1.73 -11.13
C VAL A 38 13.28 2.62 -10.32
N GLU A 39 14.55 2.72 -10.70
CA GLU A 39 15.55 3.59 -10.04
C GLU A 39 15.20 5.07 -10.22
N THR A 40 14.86 5.51 -11.43
CA THR A 40 14.45 6.90 -11.70
C THR A 40 13.13 7.25 -11.01
N ILE A 41 12.16 6.33 -10.95
CA ILE A 41 10.94 6.52 -10.15
C ILE A 41 11.31 6.64 -8.67
N LYS A 42 12.20 5.78 -8.14
CA LYS A 42 12.68 5.87 -6.76
C LYS A 42 13.41 7.18 -6.49
N GLU A 43 14.28 7.65 -7.37
CA GLU A 43 14.99 8.93 -7.23
C GLU A 43 14.04 10.12 -7.35
N THR A 44 13.10 10.10 -8.30
CA THR A 44 12.10 11.16 -8.48
C THR A 44 11.14 11.22 -7.29
N ILE A 45 10.83 10.07 -6.68
CA ILE A 45 10.10 9.97 -5.41
C ILE A 45 11.01 10.35 -4.23
N SER A 46 12.30 10.08 -4.27
CA SER A 46 13.28 10.46 -3.24
C SER A 46 13.57 11.96 -3.21
N MET A 47 13.26 12.70 -4.28
CA MET A 47 13.24 14.16 -4.30
C MET A 47 11.98 14.75 -3.62
N GLN A 48 11.08 13.90 -3.10
CA GLN A 48 9.98 14.34 -2.24
C GLN A 48 10.54 14.68 -0.85
N ASP A 49 10.30 15.93 -0.43
CA ASP A 49 10.35 16.47 0.94
C ASP A 49 10.87 15.47 2.00
N GLU A 50 12.16 15.57 2.37
CA GLU A 50 12.85 14.64 3.29
C GLU A 50 12.15 14.49 4.65
N THR A 51 11.22 15.39 4.96
CA THR A 51 10.40 15.42 6.17
C THR A 51 9.21 14.43 6.16
N ILE A 52 8.98 13.74 5.03
CA ILE A 52 7.87 12.80 4.86
C ILE A 52 8.34 11.34 4.91
N LYS A 53 7.59 10.54 5.65
CA LYS A 53 7.67 9.09 5.66
C LYS A 53 6.68 8.52 4.64
N SER A 54 7.19 7.99 3.54
CA SER A 54 6.36 7.45 2.45
C SER A 54 5.96 6.00 2.73
N VAL A 55 4.67 5.70 2.61
CA VAL A 55 4.11 4.35 2.74
C VAL A 55 3.76 3.84 1.35
N TYR A 56 4.45 2.77 0.95
CA TYR A 56 4.29 2.13 -0.35
C TYR A 56 3.16 1.10 -0.35
N MET A 57 2.80 0.63 -1.54
CA MET A 57 1.75 -0.36 -1.75
C MET A 57 1.99 -1.64 -0.94
N ASP A 58 0.93 -2.12 -0.28
CA ASP A 58 0.95 -3.29 0.62
C ASP A 58 1.84 -3.12 1.86
N ASP A 59 2.02 -1.87 2.30
CA ASP A 59 2.83 -1.52 3.47
C ASP A 59 2.07 -0.58 4.43
N PHE A 60 2.62 -0.42 5.63
CA PHE A 60 2.11 0.47 6.65
C PHE A 60 3.21 0.97 7.59
N ASP A 61 3.09 2.22 8.01
CA ASP A 61 4.00 2.78 9.00
C ASP A 61 3.34 3.79 9.92
N VAL A 62 4.06 4.17 10.96
CA VAL A 62 3.68 5.14 11.98
C VAL A 62 4.80 6.15 12.17
N THR A 63 4.44 7.32 12.67
CA THR A 63 5.36 8.37 13.11
C THR A 63 4.71 9.17 14.23
N SER A 64 5.46 10.08 14.86
CA SER A 64 4.96 10.99 15.89
C SER A 64 5.31 12.44 15.57
N ALA A 65 4.76 13.38 16.32
CA ALA A 65 5.04 14.81 16.16
C ALA A 65 6.50 15.19 16.44
N ASP A 66 7.20 14.38 17.26
CA ASP A 66 8.57 14.62 17.70
C ASP A 66 9.61 13.84 16.89
N ASP A 67 9.17 13.04 15.91
CA ASP A 67 10.05 12.33 14.98
C ASP A 67 10.72 13.31 13.99
N GLU A 68 11.87 12.93 13.45
CA GLU A 68 12.54 13.67 12.36
C GLU A 68 11.62 13.83 11.14
N LYS A 69 10.71 12.87 10.94
CA LYS A 69 9.73 12.87 9.85
C LYS A 69 8.29 12.86 10.39
N PRO A 70 7.73 14.02 10.78
CA PRO A 70 6.39 14.10 11.38
C PRO A 70 5.26 13.99 10.34
N TYR A 71 5.59 14.00 9.04
CA TYR A 71 4.62 13.72 8.00
C TYR A 71 4.70 12.26 7.60
N ILE A 72 3.55 11.63 7.40
CA ILE A 72 3.47 10.26 6.88
C ILE A 72 2.34 10.17 5.86
N GLY A 73 2.57 9.52 4.72
CA GLY A 73 1.56 9.52 3.68
C GLY A 73 1.77 8.49 2.60
N THR A 74 0.79 8.39 1.71
CA THR A 74 0.82 7.49 0.57
C THR A 74 0.24 8.14 -0.68
N THR A 75 0.60 7.61 -1.83
CA THR A 75 0.19 8.10 -3.15
C THR A 75 -0.38 6.96 -4.01
N SER A 76 -1.01 7.34 -5.13
CA SER A 76 -1.38 6.40 -6.20
C SER A 76 -2.37 5.30 -5.78
N LEU A 77 -3.36 5.63 -4.95
CA LEU A 77 -4.45 4.72 -4.59
C LEU A 77 -5.44 4.57 -5.77
N ALA A 78 -5.02 3.91 -6.85
CA ALA A 78 -5.88 3.73 -8.02
C ALA A 78 -6.99 2.69 -7.75
N SER A 79 -6.61 1.43 -7.50
CA SER A 79 -7.53 0.36 -7.06
C SER A 79 -7.42 0.05 -5.57
N CYS A 80 -6.36 0.55 -4.93
CA CYS A 80 -6.05 0.40 -3.52
C CYS A 80 -6.97 1.25 -2.64
N ALA A 81 -6.99 0.92 -1.35
CA ALA A 81 -7.57 1.79 -0.31
C ALA A 81 -6.46 2.31 0.60
N GLY A 82 -6.65 3.49 1.17
CA GLY A 82 -5.75 4.04 2.18
C GLY A 82 -6.38 3.96 3.56
N ILE A 83 -5.55 3.86 4.60
CA ILE A 83 -5.96 4.02 5.99
C ILE A 83 -5.07 5.09 6.60
N ALA A 84 -5.65 6.01 7.37
CA ALA A 84 -4.90 6.83 8.32
C ALA A 84 -5.48 6.68 9.73
N ILE A 85 -4.61 6.68 10.72
CA ILE A 85 -4.98 6.79 12.13
C ILE A 85 -4.25 7.95 12.78
N TYR A 86 -4.88 8.61 13.75
CA TYR A 86 -4.26 9.70 14.50
C TYR A 86 -4.73 9.74 15.95
N ASP A 87 -3.78 9.76 16.89
CA ASP A 87 -4.00 10.00 18.30
C ASP A 87 -3.71 11.49 18.61
N PRO A 88 -4.74 12.32 18.87
CA PRO A 88 -4.56 13.74 19.11
C PRO A 88 -3.90 14.07 20.45
N LYS A 89 -3.94 13.15 21.42
CA LYS A 89 -3.37 13.34 22.77
C LYS A 89 -1.88 13.06 22.75
N ASN A 90 -1.48 11.93 22.18
CA ASN A 90 -0.09 11.49 22.12
C ASN A 90 0.63 11.92 20.84
N LYS A 91 -0.09 12.56 19.91
CA LYS A 91 0.46 13.10 18.65
C LYS A 91 1.16 12.04 17.80
N ILE A 92 0.54 10.86 17.73
CA ILE A 92 1.02 9.71 16.97
C ILE A 92 0.05 9.48 15.81
N GLY A 93 0.61 9.24 14.63
CA GLY A 93 -0.19 8.95 13.45
C GLY A 93 0.41 7.83 12.63
N GLY A 94 -0.42 7.24 11.78
CA GLY A 94 -0.02 6.13 10.95
C GLY A 94 -0.80 6.07 9.65
N VAL A 95 -0.18 5.49 8.63
CA VAL A 95 -0.79 5.31 7.30
C VAL A 95 -0.55 3.88 6.83
N ALA A 96 -1.55 3.29 6.17
CA ALA A 96 -1.41 2.05 5.43
C ALA A 96 -1.91 2.21 4.00
N HIS A 97 -1.21 1.56 3.06
CA HIS A 97 -1.61 1.45 1.66
C HIS A 97 -2.08 0.02 1.39
N VAL A 98 -3.38 -0.18 1.36
CA VAL A 98 -4.00 -1.49 1.24
C VAL A 98 -4.12 -1.89 -0.22
N PHE A 99 -3.38 -2.93 -0.60
CA PHE A 99 -3.50 -3.56 -1.91
C PHE A 99 -4.48 -4.74 -1.86
N PHE A 100 -5.24 -4.95 -2.94
CA PHE A 100 -6.22 -6.02 -3.06
C PHE A 100 -5.88 -6.94 -4.21
N ASN A 101 -5.84 -8.24 -3.93
CA ASN A 101 -5.61 -9.27 -4.92
C ASN A 101 -6.92 -10.01 -5.19
N ASP A 102 -7.50 -9.78 -6.37
CA ASP A 102 -8.71 -10.49 -6.82
C ASP A 102 -8.42 -11.95 -7.19
N LYS A 103 -7.15 -12.29 -7.44
CA LYS A 103 -6.70 -13.64 -7.79
C LYS A 103 -5.58 -14.09 -6.87
N ILE A 104 -5.58 -15.37 -6.52
CA ILE A 104 -4.49 -16.02 -5.78
C ILE A 104 -3.97 -17.22 -6.54
N SER A 105 -2.68 -17.50 -6.34
CA SER A 105 -2.03 -18.70 -6.84
C SER A 105 -2.13 -19.81 -5.79
N MET A 106 -2.77 -20.92 -6.13
CA MET A 106 -2.89 -22.09 -5.27
C MET A 106 -2.15 -23.28 -5.89
N SER A 107 -1.46 -24.06 -5.06
CA SER A 107 -0.86 -25.32 -5.49
C SER A 107 -1.93 -26.40 -5.51
N HIS A 108 -2.19 -26.95 -6.69
CA HIS A 108 -3.05 -28.09 -6.88
C HIS A 108 -2.23 -29.36 -7.05
N TYR A 109 -2.53 -30.39 -6.27
CA TYR A 109 -1.85 -31.69 -6.32
C TYR A 109 -2.84 -32.77 -6.74
N MET A 110 -2.37 -33.73 -7.54
CA MET A 110 -3.09 -34.99 -7.72
C MET A 110 -3.08 -35.77 -6.42
N ARG A 111 -4.15 -36.53 -6.16
CA ARG A 111 -4.24 -37.42 -4.99
C ARG A 111 -3.95 -38.87 -5.36
N ASP A 112 -3.24 -39.57 -4.49
CA ASP A 112 -3.03 -41.02 -4.62
C ASP A 112 -4.31 -41.81 -4.30
N ALA A 113 -4.25 -43.14 -4.43
CA ALA A 113 -5.37 -44.03 -4.15
C ALA A 113 -5.83 -44.01 -2.67
N GLN A 114 -5.04 -43.43 -1.77
CA GLN A 114 -5.34 -43.24 -0.35
C GLN A 114 -5.81 -41.80 -0.04
N GLY A 115 -5.94 -40.95 -1.06
CA GLY A 115 -6.40 -39.57 -0.93
C GLY A 115 -5.33 -38.57 -0.49
N ARG A 116 -4.04 -38.95 -0.49
CA ARG A 116 -2.92 -38.07 -0.12
C ARG A 116 -2.40 -37.34 -1.34
N ASP A 117 -2.02 -36.08 -1.16
CA ASP A 117 -1.43 -35.27 -2.21
C ASP A 117 -0.08 -35.86 -2.65
N ILE A 118 0.15 -35.96 -3.96
CA ILE A 118 1.41 -36.42 -4.57
C ILE A 118 2.29 -35.19 -4.80
N PRO A 119 3.37 -34.97 -4.03
CA PRO A 119 4.12 -33.70 -4.06
C PRO A 119 4.72 -33.35 -5.43
N SER A 120 5.13 -34.35 -6.21
CA SER A 120 5.70 -34.16 -7.55
C SER A 120 4.69 -33.76 -8.62
N SER A 121 3.39 -33.79 -8.32
CA SER A 121 2.32 -33.43 -9.25
C SER A 121 1.86 -31.98 -9.13
N GLY A 122 2.47 -31.21 -8.22
CA GLY A 122 2.09 -29.84 -7.93
C GLY A 122 2.03 -28.96 -9.17
N ARG A 123 0.89 -28.33 -9.39
CA ARG A 123 0.69 -27.31 -10.43
C ARG A 123 0.13 -26.06 -9.80
N SER A 124 0.67 -24.91 -10.18
CA SER A 124 0.10 -23.62 -9.79
C SER A 124 -1.15 -23.37 -10.62
N ILE A 125 -2.28 -23.17 -9.95
CA ILE A 125 -3.51 -22.68 -10.58
C ILE A 125 -3.86 -21.30 -10.03
N VAL A 126 -4.32 -20.42 -10.90
CA VAL A 126 -4.81 -19.09 -10.52
C VAL A 126 -6.32 -19.19 -10.32
N VAL A 127 -6.79 -18.87 -9.12
CA VAL A 127 -8.22 -18.91 -8.77
C VAL A 127 -8.68 -17.55 -8.23
N ASP A 128 -9.98 -17.33 -8.20
CA ASP A 128 -10.56 -16.18 -7.51
C ASP A 128 -10.21 -16.20 -6.03
N ASN A 129 -9.75 -15.06 -5.51
CA ASN A 129 -9.53 -14.90 -4.09
C ASN A 129 -10.89 -14.90 -3.39
N PRO A 130 -11.17 -15.86 -2.47
CA PRO A 130 -12.44 -15.87 -1.74
C PRO A 130 -12.57 -14.69 -0.76
N ARG A 131 -11.47 -14.01 -0.46
CA ARG A 131 -11.40 -12.86 0.44
C ARG A 131 -10.47 -11.77 -0.12
N PRO A 132 -10.88 -11.06 -1.18
CA PRO A 132 -10.01 -10.09 -1.87
C PRO A 132 -9.76 -8.83 -1.04
N PHE A 133 -10.69 -8.48 -0.15
CA PHE A 133 -10.64 -7.26 0.68
C PHE A 133 -10.17 -7.49 2.11
N ASP A 134 -9.93 -8.75 2.46
CA ASP A 134 -9.38 -9.15 3.74
C ASP A 134 -8.18 -8.27 4.13
N PRO A 135 -7.16 -8.01 3.27
CA PRO A 135 -5.98 -7.19 3.58
C PRO A 135 -6.26 -5.88 4.32
N PHE A 136 -7.41 -5.24 4.10
CA PHE A 136 -7.81 -4.04 4.82
C PHE A 136 -7.83 -4.25 6.34
N THR A 137 -8.46 -5.32 6.82
CA THR A 137 -8.54 -5.62 8.26
C THR A 137 -7.17 -5.92 8.84
N TYR A 138 -6.35 -6.72 8.15
CA TYR A 138 -5.02 -7.11 8.64
C TYR A 138 -4.11 -5.89 8.80
N LEU A 139 -4.09 -5.01 7.79
CA LEU A 139 -3.29 -3.78 7.83
C LEU A 139 -3.83 -2.77 8.83
N ALA A 140 -5.15 -2.60 8.94
CA ALA A 140 -5.74 -1.73 9.97
C ALA A 140 -5.32 -2.14 11.39
N GLU A 141 -5.42 -3.43 11.70
CA GLU A 141 -5.03 -3.95 13.01
C GLU A 141 -3.52 -3.89 13.24
N ALA A 142 -2.72 -4.17 12.20
CA ALA A 142 -1.27 -4.07 12.29
C ALA A 142 -0.80 -2.62 12.51
N LEU A 143 -1.45 -1.67 11.84
CA LEU A 143 -1.21 -0.25 11.99
C LEU A 143 -1.51 0.22 13.43
N VAL A 144 -2.66 -0.15 13.99
CA VAL A 144 -3.00 0.15 15.38
C VAL A 144 -2.00 -0.48 16.35
N ARG A 145 -1.63 -1.76 16.17
CA ARG A 145 -0.62 -2.42 17.03
C ARG A 145 0.73 -1.71 16.98
N LYS A 146 1.15 -1.24 15.80
CA LYS A 146 2.41 -0.52 15.62
C LYS A 146 2.35 0.87 16.25
N ALA A 147 1.22 1.58 16.13
CA ALA A 147 1.02 2.86 16.81
C ALA A 147 0.99 2.72 18.33
N ASP A 148 0.34 1.67 18.85
CA ASP A 148 0.34 1.34 20.28
C ASP A 148 1.78 1.11 20.79
N SER A 149 2.63 0.46 19.99
CA SER A 149 4.02 0.17 20.38
C SER A 149 4.90 1.40 20.56
N ILE A 150 4.51 2.54 19.99
CA ILE A 150 5.20 3.83 20.14
C ILE A 150 4.46 4.81 21.06
N GLY A 151 3.43 4.34 21.78
CA GLY A 151 2.73 5.10 22.82
C GLY A 151 1.36 5.65 22.43
N GLY A 152 0.81 5.26 21.28
CA GLY A 152 -0.57 5.62 20.93
C GLY A 152 -1.59 4.86 21.78
N GLU A 153 -2.75 5.47 22.01
CA GLU A 153 -3.80 4.90 22.85
C GLU A 153 -5.14 4.83 22.12
N LYS A 154 -5.58 5.98 21.59
CA LYS A 154 -6.92 6.17 21.01
C LYS A 154 -6.83 6.98 19.73
N TYR A 155 -7.50 6.50 18.69
CA TYR A 155 -7.29 7.00 17.34
C TYR A 155 -8.58 7.50 16.68
N GLN A 156 -8.46 8.61 15.97
CA GLN A 156 -9.34 8.95 14.86
C GLN A 156 -8.95 8.07 13.67
N PHE A 157 -9.92 7.40 13.05
CA PHE A 157 -9.70 6.50 11.93
C PHE A 157 -10.25 7.09 10.63
N MET A 158 -9.47 7.08 9.57
CA MET A 158 -9.86 7.58 8.26
C MET A 158 -9.63 6.51 7.21
N ALA A 159 -10.67 6.19 6.42
CA ALA A 159 -10.57 5.25 5.30
C ALA A 159 -10.69 5.99 3.97
N PHE A 160 -9.67 5.84 3.13
CA PHE A 160 -9.50 6.56 1.87
C PHE A 160 -9.79 5.66 0.68
N ASN A 161 -10.43 6.23 -0.34
CA ASN A 161 -10.68 5.58 -1.62
C ASN A 161 -11.42 4.23 -1.49
N VAL A 162 -12.42 4.16 -0.59
CA VAL A 162 -13.22 2.94 -0.34
C VAL A 162 -14.25 2.70 -1.44
N LYS A 163 -14.74 3.77 -2.09
CA LYS A 163 -15.62 3.68 -3.26
C LYS A 163 -14.89 4.26 -4.45
N HIS A 164 -14.48 3.41 -5.39
CA HIS A 164 -13.71 3.83 -6.56
C HIS A 164 -14.28 3.24 -7.84
N GLY A 165 -14.20 4.00 -8.93
CA GLY A 165 -14.81 3.65 -10.22
C GLY A 165 -14.17 2.45 -10.91
N CYS A 166 -12.97 2.05 -10.51
CA CYS A 166 -12.30 0.87 -11.07
C CYS A 166 -12.80 -0.47 -10.48
N ARG A 167 -13.59 -0.44 -9.40
CA ARG A 167 -14.22 -1.63 -8.79
C ARG A 167 -15.68 -1.71 -9.21
N THR A 168 -16.20 -2.92 -9.34
CA THR A 168 -17.65 -3.12 -9.55
C THR A 168 -18.45 -2.60 -8.36
N GLN A 169 -19.75 -2.36 -8.55
CA GLN A 169 -20.63 -1.97 -7.45
C GLN A 169 -20.63 -2.99 -6.31
N GLU A 170 -20.65 -4.28 -6.65
CA GLU A 170 -20.60 -5.38 -5.68
C GLU A 170 -19.29 -5.38 -4.89
N GLN A 171 -18.15 -5.19 -5.57
CA GLN A 171 -16.84 -5.06 -4.92
C GLN A 171 -16.77 -3.87 -3.97
N ASN A 172 -17.29 -2.71 -4.38
CA ASN A 172 -17.34 -1.52 -3.51
C ASN A 172 -18.23 -1.75 -2.27
N ILE A 173 -19.35 -2.46 -2.41
CA ILE A 173 -20.21 -2.85 -1.27
C ILE A 173 -19.49 -3.82 -0.33
N GLN A 174 -18.80 -4.82 -0.89
CA GLN A 174 -18.03 -5.78 -0.09
C GLN A 174 -16.92 -5.11 0.70
N LEU A 175 -16.12 -4.25 0.05
CA LEU A 175 -15.07 -3.50 0.73
C LEU A 175 -15.65 -2.59 1.81
N GLN A 176 -16.72 -1.84 1.53
CA GLN A 176 -17.38 -1.01 2.54
C GLN A 176 -17.79 -1.84 3.77
N SER A 177 -18.39 -3.03 3.57
CA SER A 177 -18.75 -3.92 4.67
C SER A 177 -17.54 -4.40 5.47
N VAL A 178 -16.39 -4.65 4.82
CA VAL A 178 -15.13 -4.99 5.51
C VAL A 178 -14.62 -3.80 6.33
N VAL A 179 -14.66 -2.58 5.80
CA VAL A 179 -14.27 -1.36 6.53
C VAL A 179 -15.13 -1.21 7.78
N GLU A 180 -16.46 -1.28 7.63
CA GLU A 180 -17.40 -1.12 8.75
C GLU A 180 -17.17 -2.16 9.85
N ARG A 181 -17.01 -3.45 9.50
CA ARG A 181 -16.69 -4.50 10.49
C ARG A 181 -15.35 -4.28 11.17
N THR A 182 -14.35 -3.80 10.43
CA THR A 182 -13.00 -3.52 10.97
C THR A 182 -13.06 -2.38 11.98
N VAL A 183 -13.70 -1.27 11.61
CA VAL A 183 -13.88 -0.10 12.49
C VAL A 183 -14.68 -0.50 13.73
N GLN A 184 -15.81 -1.20 13.56
CA GLN A 184 -16.62 -1.69 14.68
C GLN A 184 -15.78 -2.52 15.66
N LYS A 185 -15.01 -3.50 15.16
CA LYS A 185 -14.14 -4.33 15.99
C LYS A 185 -13.13 -3.50 16.78
N LEU A 186 -12.50 -2.52 16.15
CA LEU A 186 -11.51 -1.66 16.81
C LEU A 186 -12.18 -0.69 17.82
N THR A 187 -13.38 -0.21 17.54
CA THR A 187 -14.20 0.57 18.48
C THR A 187 -14.60 -0.27 19.70
N GLU A 188 -15.00 -1.53 19.52
CA GLU A 188 -15.32 -2.46 20.62
C GLU A 188 -14.11 -2.71 21.54
N THR A 189 -12.89 -2.55 21.03
CA THR A 189 -11.64 -2.59 21.83
C THR A 189 -11.20 -1.23 22.40
N ASP A 190 -12.07 -0.21 22.36
CA ASP A 190 -11.80 1.17 22.82
C ASP A 190 -10.60 1.84 22.12
N LYS A 191 -10.27 1.39 20.90
CA LYS A 191 -9.14 1.94 20.12
C LYS A 191 -9.55 3.08 19.21
N ILE A 192 -10.75 3.04 18.64
CA ILE A 192 -11.22 4.07 17.71
C ILE A 192 -12.25 4.96 18.38
N THR A 193 -11.98 6.27 18.40
CA THR A 193 -12.86 7.28 18.98
C THR A 193 -13.77 7.93 17.95
N ASP A 194 -13.33 7.98 16.70
CA ASP A 194 -14.07 8.59 15.60
C ASP A 194 -13.68 7.95 14.26
N PHE A 195 -14.57 8.05 13.27
CA PHE A 195 -14.39 7.43 11.97
C PHE A 195 -14.89 8.32 10.81
N GLU A 196 -14.06 8.46 9.77
CA GLU A 196 -14.39 9.23 8.57
C GLU A 196 -14.07 8.45 7.26
N TYR A 197 -14.95 8.57 6.28
CA TYR A 197 -14.67 8.19 4.89
C TYR A 197 -14.10 9.36 4.09
N ARG A 198 -13.04 9.09 3.35
CA ARG A 198 -12.29 10.04 2.54
C ARG A 198 -12.18 9.53 1.10
N ASN A 199 -12.10 10.44 0.14
CA ASN A 199 -12.11 10.12 -1.30
C ASN A 199 -10.75 10.33 -1.98
N GLU A 200 -9.77 10.87 -1.26
CA GLU A 200 -8.46 11.20 -1.78
C GLU A 200 -7.71 9.94 -2.20
N THR A 201 -7.08 9.99 -3.37
CA THR A 201 -6.24 8.92 -3.92
C THR A 201 -4.77 9.08 -3.55
N GLN A 202 -4.43 10.18 -2.89
CA GLN A 202 -3.12 10.49 -2.34
C GLN A 202 -3.27 11.47 -1.18
N PHE A 203 -2.58 11.24 -0.07
CA PHE A 203 -2.67 12.09 1.11
C PHE A 203 -1.47 11.89 2.05
N LYS A 204 -1.12 12.94 2.79
CA LYS A 204 -0.20 12.88 3.92
C LYS A 204 -0.86 13.39 5.19
N LEU A 205 -0.58 12.73 6.30
CA LEU A 205 -0.98 13.09 7.65
C LEU A 205 0.18 13.87 8.30
N ASP A 206 -0.12 15.05 8.85
CA ASP A 206 0.79 15.77 9.75
C ASP A 206 0.49 15.37 11.21
N THR A 207 1.37 14.63 11.86
CA THR A 207 1.15 14.13 13.23
C THR A 207 1.17 15.21 14.31
N ARG A 208 1.65 16.42 14.01
CA ARG A 208 1.61 17.54 14.96
C ARG A 208 0.20 18.10 15.08
N THR A 209 -0.54 18.11 13.97
CA THR A 209 -1.87 18.74 13.88
C THR A 209 -3.00 17.72 13.76
N GLY A 210 -2.75 16.55 13.17
CA GLY A 210 -3.76 15.58 12.77
C GLY A 210 -4.37 15.86 11.39
N LEU A 211 -3.88 16.88 10.68
CA LEU A 211 -4.47 17.29 9.42
C LEU A 211 -4.03 16.36 8.29
N ILE A 212 -5.01 16.02 7.46
CA ILE A 212 -4.78 15.40 6.16
C ILE A 212 -4.50 16.51 5.15
N ILE A 213 -3.33 16.42 4.52
CA ILE A 213 -2.83 17.37 3.54
C ILE A 213 -2.72 16.65 2.19
N PRO A 214 -3.09 17.30 1.06
CA PRO A 214 -2.87 16.71 -0.26
C PRO A 214 -1.36 16.54 -0.55
N TYR A 215 -1.02 15.49 -1.28
CA TYR A 215 0.25 15.45 -2.03
C TYR A 215 0.08 16.34 -3.27
N TYR A 216 0.84 17.44 -3.34
CA TYR A 216 0.94 18.31 -4.52
C TYR A 216 2.31 18.17 -5.14
#